data_AF-A0A9N9D9X9-F1
#
_entry.id   AF-A0A9N9D9X9-F1
#
_cell.length_a   1.000
_cell.length_b   1.000
_cell.length_c   1.000
_cell.angle_alpha   90.00
_cell.angle_beta   90.00
_cell.angle_gamma   90.00
#
_symmetry.space_group_name_H-M   'P 1'
#
loop_
_entity.id
_entity.type
_entity.pdbx_description
1 polymer ?
#
loop_
_entity_poly.entity_id
_entity_poly.type
_entity_poly.pdbx_seq_one_letter_code
_entity_poly.pdbx_strand_id
1 'polypeptide(L)' 'MSKRLDFYLDNITEDWTCLKVIGFYRTKIKRKGLKEVLSSIHKDLRDIANSNPRFDATKKKKAREILDNWKRELGL' A
#
# COMPACT_ATOMS: atom_id res chain seq x y z
N MET A 1 15.33 -5.77 -4.27
CA MET A 1 13.94 -5.26 -4.41
C MET A 1 13.27 -5.31 -3.05
N SER A 2 12.43 -4.31 -2.70
CA SER A 2 11.63 -4.40 -1.48
C SER A 2 10.52 -5.41 -1.75
N LYS A 3 10.55 -6.58 -1.09
CA LYS A 3 9.50 -7.62 -1.15
C LYS A 3 8.10 -7.06 -0.88
N ARG A 4 8.00 -5.86 -0.30
CA ARG A 4 6.74 -5.18 0.01
C ARG A 4 6.05 -4.59 -1.22
N LEU A 5 6.84 -4.13 -2.21
CA LEU A 5 6.31 -3.52 -3.43
C LEU A 5 5.81 -4.56 -4.45
N ASP A 6 6.30 -5.79 -4.34
CA ASP A 6 5.92 -6.89 -5.24
C ASP A 6 4.40 -7.13 -5.22
N PHE A 7 3.75 -7.03 -4.06
CA PHE A 7 2.28 -7.11 -3.98
C PHE A 7 1.57 -6.13 -4.93
N TYR A 8 2.01 -4.87 -4.94
CA TYR A 8 1.37 -3.84 -5.75
C TYR A 8 1.74 -3.95 -7.23
N LEU A 9 2.91 -4.52 -7.55
CA LEU A 9 3.32 -4.78 -8.92
C LEU A 9 2.54 -5.95 -9.52
N ASP A 10 2.39 -7.03 -8.76
CA ASP A 10 1.83 -8.30 -9.23
C ASP A 10 0.29 -8.32 -9.26
N ASN A 11 -0.36 -7.44 -8.50
CA ASN A 11 -1.82 -7.42 -8.38
C ASN A 11 -2.44 -6.17 -9.03
N ILE A 12 -3.68 -6.33 -9.52
CA ILE A 12 -4.51 -5.23 -10.04
C ILE A 12 -5.02 -4.35 -8.88
N THR A 13 -5.50 -3.15 -9.20
CA THR A 13 -5.89 -2.14 -8.20
C THR A 13 -7.08 -2.56 -7.33
N GLU A 14 -7.94 -3.43 -7.85
CA GLU A 14 -9.11 -4.00 -7.19
C GLU A 14 -8.72 -4.93 -6.03
N ASP A 15 -7.52 -5.53 -6.11
CA ASP A 15 -6.99 -6.41 -5.08
C ASP A 15 -6.35 -5.66 -3.90
N TRP A 16 -6.22 -4.34 -4.00
CA TRP A 16 -5.60 -3.51 -2.96
C TRP A 16 -6.58 -3.21 -1.80
N THR A 17 -7.30 -4.24 -1.37
CA THR A 17 -8.20 -4.16 -0.23
C THR A 17 -7.41 -4.20 1.08
N CYS A 18 -7.92 -3.55 2.13
CA CYS A 18 -7.28 -3.49 3.44
C CYS A 18 -6.90 -4.89 3.96
N LEU A 19 -7.81 -5.87 3.82
CA LEU A 19 -7.58 -7.26 4.26
C LEU A 19 -6.45 -7.94 3.47
N LYS A 20 -6.44 -7.83 2.13
CA LYS A 20 -5.42 -8.47 1.29
C LYS A 20 -4.04 -7.87 1.55
N VAL A 21 -3.95 -6.54 1.62
CA VAL A 21 -2.69 -5.83 1.88
C VAL A 21 -2.17 -6.17 3.28
N ILE A 22 -2.99 -6.06 4.33
CA ILE A 22 -2.56 -6.42 5.70
C ILE A 22 -2.14 -7.89 5.77
N GLY A 23 -2.90 -8.78 5.14
CA GLY A 23 -2.59 -10.21 5.05
C GLY A 23 -1.21 -10.46 4.43
N PHE A 24 -0.90 -9.78 3.32
CA PHE A 24 0.41 -9.88 2.67
C PHE A 24 1.54 -9.41 3.61
N TYR A 25 1.40 -8.25 4.25
CA TYR A 25 2.44 -7.72 5.13
C TYR A 25 2.66 -8.59 6.39
N ARG A 26 1.60 -9.17 6.94
CA ARG A 26 1.71 -10.08 8.09
C ARG A 26 2.36 -11.40 7.72
N THR A 27 1.99 -11.99 6.58
CA THR A 27 2.43 -13.33 6.19
C THR A 27 3.77 -13.34 5.45
N LYS A 28 3.97 -12.43 4.50
CA LYS A 28 5.15 -12.41 3.62
C LYS A 28 6.26 -11.51 4.15
N ILE A 29 5.91 -10.41 4.82
CA ILE A 29 6.87 -9.44 5.37
C ILE A 29 7.13 -9.68 6.87
N LYS A 30 6.38 -10.60 7.50
CA LYS A 30 6.51 -11.00 8.92
C LYS A 30 6.37 -9.83 9.91
N ARG A 31 5.66 -8.75 9.55
CA ARG A 31 5.31 -7.67 10.50
C ARG A 31 4.11 -8.08 11.33
N LYS A 32 4.26 -8.15 12.64
CA LYS A 32 3.20 -8.60 13.56
C LYS A 32 2.39 -7.43 14.14
N GLY A 33 3.04 -6.30 14.43
CA GLY A 33 2.37 -5.13 14.98
C GLY A 33 1.46 -4.46 13.97
N LEU A 34 0.17 -4.27 14.30
CA LEU A 34 -0.78 -3.59 13.42
C LEU A 34 -0.30 -2.18 13.05
N LYS A 35 0.20 -1.41 14.03
CA LYS A 35 0.76 -0.06 13.80
C LYS A 35 1.94 -0.09 12.81
N GLU A 36 2.83 -1.07 12.95
CA GLU A 36 3.98 -1.22 12.05
C GLU A 36 3.57 -1.63 10.64
N VAL A 37 2.57 -2.51 10.53
CA VAL A 37 1.99 -2.92 9.24
C VAL A 37 1.38 -1.71 8.54
N LEU A 38 0.52 -0.96 9.22
CA LEU A 38 -0.14 0.22 8.66
C LEU A 38 0.86 1.32 8.28
N SER A 39 1.86 1.58 9.13
CA SER A 39 2.94 2.52 8.82
C SER A 39 3.74 2.10 7.58
N SER A 40 3.97 0.80 7.40
CA SER A 40 4.65 0.25 6.23
C SER A 40 3.84 0.45 4.95
N ILE A 41 2.55 0.10 5.01
CA ILE A 41 1.61 0.25 3.90
C ILE A 41 1.52 1.72 3.51
N HIS A 42 1.39 2.62 4.49
CA HIS A 42 1.34 4.06 4.27
C HIS A 42 2.58 4.56 3.52
N LYS A 43 3.77 4.14 3.96
CA LYS A 43 5.04 4.52 3.32
C LYS A 43 5.09 4.02 1.88
N ASP A 44 4.77 2.75 1.66
CA ASP A 44 4.89 2.15 0.34
C ASP A 44 3.85 2.74 -0.65
N LEU A 45 2.62 3.06 -0.18
CA LEU A 45 1.62 3.77 -0.98
C LEU A 45 2.07 5.20 -1.34
N ARG A 46 2.75 5.92 -0.42
CA ARG A 46 3.33 7.24 -0.72
C ARG A 46 4.43 7.15 -1.78
N ASP A 47 5.29 6.14 -1.70
CA ASP A 47 6.35 5.92 -2.69
C ASP A 47 5.74 5.60 -4.08
N ILE A 48 4.72 4.73 -4.11
CA ILE A 48 3.97 4.41 -5.34
C ILE A 48 3.37 5.67 -5.95
N ALA A 49 2.65 6.47 -5.16
CA ALA A 49 1.92 7.64 -5.65
C ALA A 49 2.83 8.76 -6.18
N ASN A 50 4.04 8.92 -5.63
CA ASN A 50 4.84 10.13 -5.85
C ASN A 50 6.13 9.92 -6.66
N SER A 51 6.81 8.77 -6.51
CA SER A 51 8.20 8.67 -6.94
C SER A 51 8.56 7.39 -7.69
N ASN A 52 7.71 6.36 -7.66
CA ASN A 52 8.09 5.07 -8.23
C ASN A 52 7.75 4.97 -9.74
N PRO A 53 8.77 4.90 -10.64
CA PRO A 53 8.55 4.84 -12.08
C PRO A 53 7.96 3.51 -12.56
N ARG A 54 8.01 2.45 -11.73
CA ARG A 54 7.50 1.11 -12.09
C ARG A 54 5.98 1.01 -12.07
N PHE A 55 5.31 2.00 -11.50
CA PHE A 55 3.85 2.02 -11.40
C PHE A 55 3.27 2.95 -12.45
N ASP A 56 2.28 2.42 -13.17
CA ASP A 56 1.49 3.17 -14.14
C ASP A 56 0.59 4.21 -13.45
N ALA A 57 -0.04 5.05 -14.27
CA ALA A 57 -0.93 6.11 -13.80
C ALA A 57 -2.13 5.58 -13.01
N THR A 58 -2.66 4.41 -13.35
CA THR A 58 -3.81 3.78 -12.68
C THR A 58 -3.45 3.38 -11.25
N LYS A 59 -2.33 2.67 -11.07
CA LYS A 59 -1.82 2.26 -9.76
C LYS A 59 -1.41 3.46 -8.91
N LYS A 60 -0.82 4.49 -9.53
CA LYS A 60 -0.51 5.78 -8.86
C LYS A 60 -1.77 6.48 -8.36
N LYS A 61 -2.80 6.59 -9.20
CA LYS A 61 -4.09 7.17 -8.83
C LYS A 61 -4.73 6.40 -7.69
N LYS A 62 -4.76 5.06 -7.77
CA LYS A 62 -5.33 4.22 -6.72
C LYS A 62 -4.59 4.37 -5.39
N ALA A 63 -3.26 4.44 -5.42
CA ALA A 63 -2.48 4.67 -4.20
C ALA A 63 -2.85 6.00 -3.54
N ARG A 64 -3.05 7.05 -4.33
CA ARG A 64 -3.47 8.37 -3.84
C ARG A 64 -4.88 8.35 -3.27
N GLU A 65 -5.84 7.69 -3.93
CA GLU A 65 -7.20 7.51 -3.42
C GLU A 65 -7.22 6.82 -2.04
N ILE A 66 -6.41 5.78 -1.85
CA ILE A 66 -6.31 5.08 -0.55
C ILE A 66 -5.74 6.02 0.53
N LEU A 67 -4.68 6.77 0.20
CA LEU A 67 -4.08 7.74 1.12
C LEU A 67 -5.06 8.85 1.51
N ASP A 68 -5.81 9.38 0.54
CA ASP A 68 -6.80 10.43 0.77
C ASP A 68 -7.96 9.90 1.63
N ASN A 69 -8.41 8.67 1.40
CA ASN A 69 -9.43 8.04 2.23
C ASN A 69 -8.96 7.85 3.66
N TRP A 70 -7.73 7.38 3.88
CA TRP A 70 -7.14 7.26 5.22
C TRP A 70 -7.04 8.60 5.93
N LYS A 71 -6.70 9.67 5.21
CA LYS A 71 -6.65 11.02 5.76
C LYS A 71 -8.04 11.46 6.26
N ARG A 72 -9.10 11.23 5.47
CA ARG A 72 -10.49 11.54 5.84
C ARG A 72 -10.98 10.74 7.05
N GLU A 73 -10.74 9.43 7.07
CA GLU A 73 -11.19 8.53 8.15
C GLU A 73 -10.45 8.78 9.48
N LEU A 74 -9.19 9.24 9.41
CA LEU A 74 -8.37 9.50 10.60
C LEU A 74 -8.38 10.98 11.05
N GLY A 75 -9.13 11.85 10.36
CA GLY A 75 -9.22 13.28 10.69
C GLY A 75 -7.89 14.04 10.57
N LEU A 76 -7.01 13.59 9.66
CA LEU A 76 -5.69 14.21 9.39
C LEU A 76 -5.74 15.26 8.28
#